data_AF-A0A7J7H2E5-F1
#
_entry.id   AF-A0A7J7H2E5-F1
#
_cell.length_a   1.000
_cell.length_b   1.000
_cell.length_c   1.000
_cell.angle_alpha   90.00
_cell.angle_beta   90.00
_cell.angle_gamma   90.00
#
_symmetry.space_group_name_H-M   'P 1'
#
loop_
_entity.id
_entity.type
_entity.pdbx_description
1 polymer ?
#
loop_
_entity_poly.entity_id
_entity_poly.type
_entity_poly.pdbx_seq_one_letter_code
_entity_poly.pdbx_strand_id
1 'polypeptide(L)'
;MESGYGFNELCFNFPQNLQQKTQNQCFDNNGLLWKNNNHQSMALSEENKIEIALILRKYEPKTVVLLKQKDEEIAKAMNRAMELEDFLRRMEIKNQTWQRVAKENEAMVVSLNSTSKQLRENECLANGIEDAESCCDVMIYRGDNETGENRGYEKNQQENEEQSTRKMVCKSCNSPNSCHWFGNTVGTLFSAVGLETGNIFGSQVM
;
A
#
# COMPACT_ATOMS: atom_id res chain seq x y z
N MET A 1 -17.56 108.22 -1.02
CA MET A 1 -16.53 107.18 -0.81
C MET A 1 -17.22 105.83 -0.91
N GLU A 2 -17.38 105.31 -2.12
CA GLU A 2 -17.82 103.93 -2.36
C GLU A 2 -16.89 103.39 -3.44
N SER A 3 -15.83 102.73 -2.98
CA SER A 3 -14.82 102.06 -3.78
C SER A 3 -15.17 100.57 -3.90
N GLY A 4 -15.04 100.01 -5.09
CA GLY A 4 -14.82 98.57 -5.25
C GLY A 4 -15.87 97.82 -6.07
N TYR A 5 -16.07 98.25 -7.32
CA TYR A 5 -16.57 97.36 -8.38
C TYR A 5 -15.57 96.22 -8.61
N GLY A 6 -16.08 95.02 -8.92
CA GLY A 6 -15.35 94.10 -9.81
C GLY A 6 -14.86 92.78 -9.23
N PHE A 7 -15.66 92.06 -8.46
CA PHE A 7 -15.49 90.62 -8.24
C PHE A 7 -16.52 89.80 -9.04
N ASN A 8 -16.80 90.19 -10.28
CA ASN A 8 -17.51 89.36 -11.24
C ASN A 8 -16.69 89.31 -12.54
N GLU A 9 -16.67 88.14 -13.18
CA GLU A 9 -16.08 87.85 -14.50
C GLU A 9 -14.62 87.39 -14.60
N LEU A 10 -14.12 86.62 -13.62
CA LEU A 10 -13.03 85.65 -13.90
C LEU A 10 -13.52 84.19 -13.97
N CYS A 11 -14.85 83.98 -13.94
CA CYS A 11 -15.41 82.72 -14.39
C CYS A 11 -15.38 82.64 -15.92
N PHE A 12 -14.35 81.95 -16.42
CA PHE A 12 -14.54 80.89 -17.40
C PHE A 12 -15.17 81.28 -18.76
N ASN A 13 -14.57 82.22 -19.49
CA ASN A 13 -14.70 82.23 -20.95
C ASN A 13 -13.54 81.47 -21.58
N PHE A 14 -13.45 80.17 -21.30
CA PHE A 14 -12.62 79.28 -22.11
C PHE A 14 -13.28 79.23 -23.51
N PRO A 15 -12.56 79.49 -24.60
CA PRO A 15 -13.20 79.63 -25.91
C PRO A 15 -13.97 78.37 -26.29
N GLN A 16 -15.24 78.51 -26.65
CA GLN A 16 -16.13 77.38 -27.00
C GLN A 16 -15.51 76.48 -28.09
N ASN A 17 -14.74 77.07 -29.01
CA ASN A 17 -14.00 76.35 -30.04
C ASN A 17 -12.92 75.42 -29.47
N LEU A 18 -12.19 75.85 -28.44
CA LEU A 18 -11.22 75.01 -27.75
C LEU A 18 -11.91 73.90 -26.92
N GLN A 19 -13.08 74.16 -26.31
CA GLN A 19 -13.84 73.12 -25.60
C GLN A 19 -14.29 72.02 -26.56
N GLN A 20 -14.89 72.42 -27.68
CA GLN A 20 -15.38 71.50 -28.69
C GLN A 20 -14.24 70.68 -29.32
N LYS A 21 -13.10 71.33 -29.61
CA LYS A 21 -11.92 70.64 -30.12
C LYS A 21 -11.37 69.62 -29.11
N THR A 22 -11.29 70.00 -27.84
CA THR A 22 -10.83 69.09 -26.77
C THR A 22 -11.80 67.93 -26.56
N GLN A 23 -13.11 68.18 -26.64
CA GLN A 23 -14.14 67.15 -26.50
C GLN A 23 -14.11 66.15 -27.66
N ASN A 24 -13.96 66.63 -28.90
CA ASN A 24 -13.80 65.78 -30.07
C ASN A 24 -12.54 64.92 -29.95
N GLN A 25 -11.42 65.55 -29.57
CA GLN A 25 -10.15 64.85 -29.39
C GLN A 25 -10.23 63.82 -28.25
N CYS A 26 -10.97 64.10 -27.17
CA CYS A 26 -11.22 63.14 -26.09
C CYS A 26 -12.08 61.96 -26.54
N PHE A 27 -13.13 62.23 -27.33
CA PHE A 27 -13.98 61.18 -27.91
C PHE A 27 -13.19 60.27 -28.87
N ASP A 28 -12.38 60.87 -29.75
CA ASP A 28 -11.52 60.15 -30.69
C ASP A 28 -10.50 59.28 -29.95
N ASN A 29 -9.83 59.84 -28.94
CA ASN A 29 -8.86 59.13 -28.12
C ASN A 29 -9.50 57.97 -27.35
N ASN A 30 -10.70 58.15 -26.78
CA ASN A 30 -11.43 57.08 -26.11
C ASN A 30 -11.84 55.96 -27.09
N GLY A 31 -12.26 56.31 -28.30
CA GLY A 31 -12.59 55.34 -29.34
C GLY A 31 -11.38 54.50 -29.75
N LEU A 32 -10.21 55.13 -29.89
CA LEU A 32 -8.95 54.44 -30.17
C LEU A 32 -8.51 53.54 -29.00
N LEU A 33 -8.60 54.04 -27.76
CA LEU A 33 -8.29 53.28 -26.56
C LEU A 33 -9.16 52.02 -26.46
N TRP A 34 -10.46 52.14 -26.71
CA TRP A 34 -11.40 51.01 -26.70
C TRP A 34 -11.05 49.97 -27.77
N LYS A 35 -10.78 50.41 -29.00
CA LYS A 35 -10.38 49.52 -30.10
C LYS A 35 -9.10 48.75 -29.76
N ASN A 36 -8.10 49.45 -29.22
CA ASN A 36 -6.82 48.85 -28.86
C ASN A 36 -6.96 47.85 -27.69
N ASN A 37 -7.69 48.22 -26.64
CA ASN A 37 -7.93 47.33 -25.51
C ASN A 37 -8.69 46.07 -25.93
N ASN A 38 -9.70 46.22 -26.78
CA ASN A 38 -10.45 45.08 -27.29
C ASN A 38 -9.61 44.18 -28.18
N HIS A 39 -8.81 44.76 -29.09
CA HIS A 39 -7.91 44.00 -29.92
C HIS A 39 -6.91 43.19 -29.08
N GLN A 40 -6.32 43.80 -28.06
CA GLN A 40 -5.41 43.13 -27.14
C GLN A 40 -6.11 42.03 -26.34
N SER A 41 -7.31 42.29 -25.82
CA SER A 41 -8.09 41.30 -25.08
C SER A 41 -8.45 40.08 -25.93
N MET A 42 -8.83 40.31 -27.19
CA MET A 42 -9.12 39.22 -28.14
C MET A 42 -7.86 38.43 -28.49
N ALA A 43 -6.74 39.10 -28.77
CA ALA A 43 -5.47 38.45 -29.08
C ALA A 43 -4.99 37.55 -27.92
N LEU A 44 -5.02 38.07 -26.69
CA LEU A 44 -4.67 37.30 -25.50
C LEU A 44 -5.59 36.09 -25.26
N SER A 45 -6.90 36.26 -25.50
CA SER A 45 -7.84 35.15 -25.42
C SER A 45 -7.52 34.04 -26.42
N GLU A 46 -7.15 34.42 -27.65
CA GLU A 46 -6.82 33.47 -28.70
C GLU A 46 -5.51 32.74 -28.44
N GLU A 47 -4.47 33.45 -28.01
CA GLU A 47 -3.19 32.86 -27.59
C GLU A 47 -3.38 31.86 -26.45
N ASN A 48 -4.16 32.21 -25.42
CA ASN A 48 -4.46 31.33 -24.30
C ASN A 48 -5.18 30.04 -24.76
N LYS A 49 -6.13 30.13 -25.69
CA LYS A 49 -6.82 28.95 -26.23
C LYS A 49 -5.84 28.02 -26.95
N ILE A 50 -4.94 28.60 -27.75
CA ILE A 50 -3.92 27.84 -28.49
C ILE A 50 -2.96 27.17 -27.51
N GLU A 51 -2.49 27.89 -26.49
CA GLU A 51 -1.59 27.34 -25.48
C GLU A 51 -2.24 26.18 -24.71
N ILE A 52 -3.47 26.35 -24.24
CA ILE A 52 -4.23 25.30 -23.54
C ILE A 52 -4.42 24.09 -24.45
N ALA A 53 -4.79 24.30 -25.72
CA ALA A 53 -4.98 23.20 -26.67
C ALA A 53 -3.68 22.42 -26.93
N LEU A 54 -2.53 23.11 -27.00
CA LEU A 54 -1.23 22.47 -27.17
C LEU A 54 -0.83 21.64 -25.95
N ILE A 55 -1.06 22.17 -24.74
CA ILE A 55 -0.81 21.45 -23.49
C ILE A 55 -1.70 20.20 -23.43
N LEU A 56 -3.01 20.35 -23.64
CA LEU A 56 -3.95 19.22 -23.62
C LEU A 56 -3.52 18.14 -24.64
N ARG A 57 -3.25 18.53 -25.88
CA ARG A 57 -2.79 17.59 -26.92
C ARG A 57 -1.52 16.82 -26.54
N LYS A 58 -0.62 17.42 -25.75
CA LYS A 58 0.64 16.80 -25.32
C LYS A 58 0.47 15.85 -24.14
N TYR A 59 -0.42 16.19 -23.19
CA TYR A 59 -0.53 15.49 -21.91
C TYR A 59 -1.73 14.57 -21.81
N GLU A 60 -2.87 14.92 -22.41
CA GLU A 60 -4.09 14.10 -22.41
C GLU A 60 -3.85 12.65 -22.87
N PRO A 61 -3.20 12.37 -24.02
CA PRO A 61 -2.97 10.98 -24.43
C PRO A 61 -2.06 10.23 -23.46
N LYS A 62 -1.08 10.91 -22.85
CA LYS A 62 -0.16 10.30 -21.88
C LYS A 62 -0.89 9.91 -20.60
N THR A 63 -1.75 10.81 -20.11
CA THR A 63 -2.57 10.55 -18.93
C THR A 63 -3.53 9.40 -19.17
N VAL A 64 -4.20 9.36 -20.33
CA VAL A 64 -5.10 8.25 -20.69
C VAL A 64 -4.38 6.91 -20.74
N VAL A 65 -3.18 6.85 -21.33
CA VAL A 65 -2.39 5.62 -21.38
C VAL A 65 -1.97 5.17 -19.98
N LEU A 66 -1.49 6.09 -19.14
CA LEU A 66 -1.09 5.79 -17.77
C LEU A 66 -2.27 5.30 -16.92
N LEU A 67 -3.45 5.91 -17.07
CA LEU A 67 -4.67 5.49 -16.38
C LEU A 67 -5.06 4.07 -16.79
N LYS A 68 -5.11 3.78 -18.10
CA LYS A 68 -5.40 2.43 -18.59
C LYS A 68 -4.42 1.38 -18.07
N GLN A 69 -3.13 1.71 -18.03
CA GLN A 69 -2.12 0.82 -17.47
C GLN A 69 -2.38 0.55 -15.99
N LYS A 70 -2.71 1.59 -15.21
CA LYS A 70 -3.02 1.46 -13.79
C LYS A 70 -4.28 0.63 -13.55
N ASP A 71 -5.32 0.84 -14.35
CA ASP A 71 -6.55 0.05 -14.30
C ASP A 71 -6.27 -1.43 -14.58
N GLU A 72 -5.40 -1.74 -15.56
CA GLU A 72 -5.00 -3.12 -15.85
C GLU A 72 -4.17 -3.74 -14.72
N GLU A 73 -3.25 -2.99 -14.12
CA GLU A 73 -2.49 -3.42 -12.94
C GLU A 73 -3.41 -3.72 -11.75
N ILE A 74 -4.41 -2.85 -11.51
CA ILE A 74 -5.42 -3.03 -10.46
C ILE A 74 -6.25 -4.29 -10.75
N ALA A 75 -6.75 -4.47 -11.97
CA ALA A 75 -7.52 -5.65 -12.35
C ALA A 75 -6.72 -6.95 -12.15
N LYS A 76 -5.44 -6.96 -12.52
CA LYS A 76 -4.54 -8.10 -12.30
C LYS A 76 -4.34 -8.39 -10.81
N ALA A 77 -4.15 -7.36 -9.99
CA ALA A 77 -3.99 -7.50 -8.55
C ALA A 77 -5.28 -8.05 -7.90
N MET A 78 -6.45 -7.55 -8.33
CA MET A 78 -7.75 -8.02 -7.85
C MET A 78 -8.00 -9.49 -8.21
N ASN A 79 -7.71 -9.90 -9.45
CA ASN A 79 -7.85 -11.29 -9.87
C ASN A 79 -6.97 -12.23 -9.03
N ARG A 80 -5.71 -11.86 -8.79
CA ARG A 80 -4.82 -12.64 -7.92
C ARG A 80 -5.32 -12.71 -6.48
N ALA A 81 -5.83 -11.60 -5.95
CA ALA A 81 -6.40 -11.58 -4.60
C ALA A 81 -7.60 -12.54 -4.50
N MET A 82 -8.50 -12.51 -5.48
CA MET A 82 -9.65 -13.40 -5.54
C MET A 82 -9.23 -14.88 -5.64
N GLU A 83 -8.27 -15.21 -6.51
CA GLU A 83 -7.73 -16.58 -6.64
C GLU A 83 -7.13 -17.10 -5.31
N LEU A 84 -6.42 -16.23 -4.60
CA LEU A 84 -5.81 -16.55 -3.30
C LEU A 84 -6.87 -16.73 -2.21
N GLU A 85 -7.86 -15.86 -2.13
CA GLU A 85 -8.98 -15.99 -1.20
C GLU A 85 -9.75 -17.30 -1.41
N ASP A 86 -10.00 -17.65 -2.67
CA ASP A 86 -10.63 -18.92 -3.04
C ASP A 86 -9.77 -20.13 -2.65
N PHE A 87 -8.45 -20.04 -2.84
CA PHE A 87 -7.53 -21.08 -2.41
C PHE A 87 -7.54 -21.24 -0.89
N LEU A 88 -7.48 -20.14 -0.14
CA LEU A 88 -7.57 -20.15 1.33
C LEU A 88 -8.88 -20.76 1.80
N ARG A 89 -10.02 -20.37 1.21
CA ARG A 89 -11.32 -20.93 1.54
C ARG A 89 -11.37 -22.45 1.31
N ARG A 90 -10.86 -22.92 0.18
CA ARG A 90 -10.79 -24.37 -0.11
C ARG A 90 -9.89 -25.11 0.88
N MET A 91 -8.74 -24.55 1.22
CA MET A 91 -7.82 -25.15 2.19
C MET A 91 -8.44 -25.21 3.59
N GLU A 92 -9.13 -24.15 4.01
CA GLU A 92 -9.82 -24.10 5.29
C GLU A 92 -10.92 -25.18 5.38
N ILE A 93 -11.75 -25.33 4.35
CA ILE A 93 -12.78 -26.37 4.30
C ILE A 93 -12.15 -27.78 4.40
N LYS A 94 -11.05 -28.02 3.67
CA LYS A 94 -10.34 -29.30 3.73
C LYS A 94 -9.78 -29.55 5.12
N ASN A 95 -9.16 -28.55 5.74
CA ASN A 95 -8.60 -28.65 7.09
C ASN A 95 -9.67 -29.00 8.12
N GLN A 96 -10.79 -28.28 8.11
CA GLN A 96 -11.93 -28.56 9.01
C GLN A 96 -12.50 -29.97 8.81
N THR A 97 -12.58 -30.42 7.55
CA THR A 97 -13.05 -31.77 7.23
C THR A 97 -12.10 -32.84 7.78
N TRP A 98 -10.79 -32.69 7.55
CA TRP A 98 -9.78 -33.59 8.08
C TRP A 98 -9.75 -33.60 9.61
N GLN A 99 -9.89 -32.43 10.24
CA GLN A 99 -9.94 -32.34 11.69
C GLN A 99 -11.17 -33.05 12.27
N ARG A 100 -12.32 -32.97 11.59
CA ARG A 100 -13.53 -33.70 11.99
C ARG A 100 -13.31 -35.22 11.92
N VAL A 101 -12.80 -35.72 10.79
CA VAL A 101 -12.51 -37.14 10.60
C VAL A 101 -11.50 -37.64 11.63
N ALA A 102 -10.46 -36.86 11.91
CA ALA A 102 -9.48 -37.21 12.94
C ALA A 102 -10.13 -37.35 14.33
N LYS A 103 -10.99 -36.40 14.73
CA LYS A 103 -11.72 -36.46 16.01
C LYS A 103 -12.68 -37.65 16.09
N GLU A 104 -13.38 -37.96 15.01
CA GLU A 104 -14.27 -39.13 14.95
C GLU A 104 -13.48 -40.44 15.07
N ASN A 105 -12.32 -40.53 14.38
CA ASN A 105 -11.43 -41.68 14.48
C ASN A 105 -10.83 -41.83 15.89
N GLU A 106 -10.40 -40.74 16.51
CA GLU A 106 -9.92 -40.74 17.90
C GLU A 106 -11.01 -41.23 18.85
N ALA A 107 -12.25 -40.73 18.73
CA ALA A 107 -13.37 -41.18 19.54
C ALA A 107 -13.69 -42.68 19.33
N MET A 108 -13.61 -43.17 18.09
CA MET A 108 -13.79 -44.58 17.76
C MET A 108 -12.67 -45.47 18.34
N VAL A 109 -11.41 -45.05 18.26
CA VAL A 109 -10.30 -45.79 18.87
C VAL A 109 -10.45 -45.84 20.38
N VAL A 110 -10.88 -44.74 21.01
CA VAL A 110 -11.14 -44.69 22.45
C VAL A 110 -12.27 -45.65 22.85
N SER A 111 -13.38 -45.70 22.09
CA SER A 111 -14.48 -46.62 22.38
C SER A 111 -14.09 -48.09 22.17
N LEU A 112 -13.38 -48.40 21.09
CA LEU A 112 -12.88 -49.74 20.85
C LEU A 112 -11.88 -50.18 21.93
N ASN A 113 -10.98 -49.29 22.36
CA ASN A 113 -10.04 -49.58 23.43
C ASN A 113 -10.76 -49.83 24.76
N SER A 114 -11.78 -49.03 25.09
CA SER A 114 -12.56 -49.23 26.31
C SER A 114 -13.34 -50.56 26.27
N THR A 115 -13.97 -50.92 25.15
CA THR A 115 -14.63 -52.22 24.98
C THR A 115 -13.63 -53.38 25.06
N SER A 116 -12.45 -53.25 24.43
CA SER A 116 -11.40 -54.27 24.49
C SER A 116 -10.88 -54.48 25.92
N LYS A 117 -10.75 -53.40 26.69
CA LYS A 117 -10.39 -53.47 28.11
C LYS A 117 -11.47 -54.16 28.93
N GLN A 118 -12.75 -53.82 28.72
CA GLN A 118 -13.88 -54.47 29.41
C GLN A 118 -13.96 -55.97 29.10
N LEU A 119 -13.70 -56.39 27.86
CA LEU A 119 -13.69 -57.81 27.50
C LEU A 119 -12.56 -58.57 28.22
N ARG A 120 -11.35 -58.02 28.28
CA ARG A 120 -10.25 -58.61 29.05
C ARG A 120 -10.58 -58.71 30.55
N GLU A 121 -11.15 -57.66 31.12
CA GLU A 121 -11.55 -57.64 32.53
C GLU A 121 -12.68 -58.66 32.81
N ASN A 122 -13.62 -58.83 31.88
CA ASN A 122 -14.72 -59.79 32.00
C ASN A 122 -14.28 -61.24 31.80
N GLU A 123 -13.34 -61.53 30.90
CA GLU A 123 -12.73 -62.87 30.75
C GLU A 123 -11.99 -63.28 32.03
N CYS A 124 -11.31 -62.35 32.70
CA CYS A 124 -10.71 -62.59 34.02
C CYS A 124 -11.75 -62.89 35.11
N LEU A 125 -12.97 -62.33 35.02
CA LEU A 125 -14.03 -62.57 36.01
C LEU A 125 -14.85 -63.84 35.70
N ALA A 126 -15.06 -64.17 34.42
CA ALA A 126 -15.86 -65.32 33.98
C ALA A 126 -15.10 -66.65 34.04
N ASN A 127 -13.77 -66.64 33.90
CA ASN A 127 -12.93 -67.82 34.09
C ASN A 127 -12.60 -68.08 35.58
N GLY A 128 -13.29 -67.41 36.51
CA GLY A 128 -13.16 -67.58 37.97
C GLY A 128 -13.83 -68.84 38.54
N ILE A 129 -14.10 -69.85 37.71
CA ILE A 129 -14.51 -71.18 38.15
C ILE A 129 -13.64 -72.19 37.39
N GLU A 130 -12.62 -72.68 38.09
CA GLU A 130 -11.81 -73.87 37.78
C GLU A 130 -10.83 -73.73 36.59
N ASP A 131 -9.60 -73.25 36.83
CA ASP A 131 -8.35 -74.05 36.75
C ASP A 131 -7.09 -73.14 36.87
N ALA A 132 -5.99 -73.76 37.31
CA ALA A 132 -4.68 -73.26 37.75
C ALA A 132 -4.14 -71.89 37.25
N GLU A 133 -3.63 -71.13 38.24
CA GLU A 133 -2.51 -70.18 38.22
C GLU A 133 -1.82 -69.90 36.86
N SER A 134 -2.16 -68.76 36.25
CA SER A 134 -1.19 -67.99 35.45
C SER A 134 -1.68 -66.56 35.24
N CYS A 135 -1.64 -65.77 36.33
CA CYS A 135 -1.76 -64.32 36.26
C CYS A 135 -0.34 -63.74 36.38
N CYS A 136 0.42 -63.81 35.28
CA CYS A 136 1.76 -63.22 35.22
C CYS A 136 1.67 -61.71 34.97
N ASP A 137 1.70 -60.96 36.08
CA ASP A 137 2.77 -60.01 36.40
C ASP A 137 3.21 -59.02 35.29
N VAL A 138 2.81 -57.75 35.42
CA VAL A 138 3.78 -56.64 35.46
C VAL A 138 3.22 -55.56 36.40
N MET A 139 3.73 -55.55 37.63
CA MET A 139 3.76 -54.38 38.50
C MET A 139 4.54 -53.24 37.83
N ILE A 140 3.88 -52.15 37.42
CA ILE A 140 4.55 -50.84 37.33
C ILE A 140 3.96 -49.93 38.39
N TYR A 141 4.78 -49.73 39.43
CA TYR A 141 4.62 -48.84 40.56
C TYR A 141 4.10 -47.45 40.15
N ARG A 142 3.12 -46.99 40.93
CA ARG A 142 2.64 -45.60 40.95
C ARG A 142 3.21 -44.94 42.22
N GLY A 143 3.84 -43.77 42.05
CA GLY A 143 4.36 -42.89 43.12
C GLY A 143 5.88 -43.04 43.31
N ASP A 144 6.72 -42.02 43.30
CA ASP A 144 6.51 -40.61 43.60
C ASP A 144 7.47 -39.69 42.82
N ASN A 145 7.02 -38.45 42.69
CA ASN A 145 7.78 -37.30 42.23
C ASN A 145 9.07 -37.13 43.05
N GLU A 146 10.18 -36.81 42.39
CA GLU A 146 11.13 -35.81 42.89
C GLU A 146 12.05 -35.33 41.77
N THR A 147 11.89 -34.03 41.46
CA THR A 147 12.94 -33.06 41.16
C THR A 147 13.74 -33.23 39.85
N GLY A 148 13.64 -32.20 39.02
CA GLY A 148 14.12 -32.19 37.65
C GLY A 148 15.63 -32.26 37.49
N GLU A 149 16.05 -32.56 36.27
CA GLU A 149 17.13 -31.84 35.59
C GLU A 149 17.04 -32.08 34.07
N ASN A 150 17.44 -31.04 33.35
CA ASN A 150 17.31 -30.87 31.92
C ASN A 150 18.35 -31.67 31.12
N ARG A 151 18.10 -31.70 29.79
CA ARG A 151 19.02 -31.94 28.66
C ARG A 151 19.12 -33.41 28.25
N GLY A 152 18.85 -33.80 27.02
CA GLY A 152 18.94 -33.06 25.76
C GLY A 152 19.78 -33.94 24.84
N TYR A 153 19.09 -34.60 23.91
CA TYR A 153 19.63 -35.62 23.01
C TYR A 153 20.89 -35.16 22.26
N GLU A 154 21.97 -35.92 22.40
CA GLU A 154 23.12 -35.90 21.51
C GLU A 154 22.75 -36.53 20.16
N LYS A 155 22.99 -35.79 19.09
CA LYS A 155 23.37 -36.38 17.80
C LYS A 155 24.61 -35.69 17.30
N ASN A 156 25.75 -36.33 17.54
CA ASN A 156 26.93 -36.19 16.70
C ASN A 156 26.64 -36.88 15.35
N GLN A 157 26.92 -36.19 14.25
CA GLN A 157 27.91 -36.68 13.26
C GLN A 157 28.10 -35.68 12.11
N GLN A 158 29.38 -35.40 11.88
CA GLN A 158 30.02 -34.94 10.64
C GLN A 158 29.94 -33.45 10.30
N GLU A 159 30.84 -32.73 10.96
CA GLU A 159 31.66 -31.69 10.34
C GLU A 159 32.30 -32.24 9.05
N ASN A 160 31.93 -31.65 7.92
CA ASN A 160 32.84 -31.52 6.79
C ASN A 160 32.86 -30.03 6.45
N GLU A 161 33.87 -29.34 6.98
CA GLU A 161 34.18 -27.96 6.69
C GLU A 161 34.75 -27.86 5.28
N GLU A 162 33.87 -27.66 4.30
CA GLU A 162 34.24 -26.96 3.07
C GLU A 162 33.32 -25.76 2.90
N GLN A 163 33.87 -24.60 3.27
CA GLN A 163 33.57 -23.28 2.74
C GLN A 163 32.23 -23.13 2.00
N SER A 164 31.17 -22.84 2.73
CA SER A 164 30.08 -22.06 2.16
C SER A 164 29.73 -20.96 3.11
N THR A 165 30.50 -19.86 3.01
CA THR A 165 30.00 -18.54 3.39
C THR A 165 28.57 -18.44 2.88
N ARG A 166 27.60 -18.42 3.79
CA ARG A 166 26.18 -18.25 3.43
C ARG A 166 26.04 -16.83 2.90
N LYS A 167 26.35 -16.64 1.62
CA LYS A 167 26.14 -15.39 0.92
C LYS A 167 24.64 -15.19 0.86
N MET A 168 24.13 -14.25 1.65
CA MET A 168 22.75 -13.82 1.58
C MET A 168 22.48 -13.35 0.15
N VAL A 169 21.55 -14.03 -0.51
CA VAL A 169 21.23 -13.82 -1.91
C VAL A 169 20.05 -12.85 -1.99
N CYS A 170 20.11 -11.86 -2.89
CA CYS A 170 19.01 -10.91 -3.04
C CYS A 170 17.72 -11.62 -3.51
N LYS A 171 16.60 -11.40 -2.82
CA LYS A 171 15.31 -12.06 -3.10
C LYS A 171 14.72 -11.71 -4.48
N SER A 172 15.08 -10.55 -5.04
CA SER A 172 14.64 -10.14 -6.38
C SER A 172 15.59 -10.57 -7.50
N CYS A 173 16.90 -10.64 -7.25
CA CYS A 173 17.91 -10.86 -8.29
C CYS A 173 18.59 -12.26 -8.21
N ASN A 174 18.33 -13.01 -7.13
CA ASN A 174 18.89 -14.32 -6.77
C ASN A 174 20.40 -14.51 -7.06
N SER A 175 21.16 -13.41 -6.99
CA SER A 175 22.62 -13.42 -7.12
C SER A 175 23.31 -13.14 -5.76
N PRO A 176 24.44 -13.82 -5.46
CA PRO A 176 25.12 -13.73 -4.17
C PRO A 176 26.15 -12.59 -4.04
N ASN A 177 26.37 -11.80 -5.10
CA ASN A 177 27.31 -10.67 -5.10
C ASN A 177 26.57 -9.39 -5.51
N SER A 178 26.48 -8.44 -4.56
CA SER A 178 25.91 -7.08 -4.61
C SER A 178 25.06 -6.70 -5.84
N CYS A 179 23.73 -6.56 -5.68
CA CYS A 179 22.95 -5.77 -6.62
C CYS A 179 23.32 -4.26 -6.40
N HIS A 180 24.45 -3.80 -6.95
CA HIS A 180 24.67 -2.37 -7.24
C HIS A 180 23.98 -2.08 -8.57
N TRP A 181 23.34 -0.93 -8.72
CA TRP A 181 22.54 -0.49 -9.87
C TRP A 181 21.06 -0.88 -9.82
N PHE A 182 20.29 -0.19 -8.99
CA PHE A 182 19.02 0.45 -9.40
C PHE A 182 18.64 1.49 -8.34
N GLY A 183 19.38 2.61 -8.32
CA GLY A 183 19.15 3.71 -7.38
C GLY A 183 19.54 5.09 -7.92
N ASN A 184 19.82 5.24 -9.23
CA ASN A 184 20.32 6.49 -9.81
C ASN A 184 19.59 6.91 -11.09
N THR A 185 18.27 6.78 -11.11
CA THR A 185 17.43 7.48 -12.12
C THR A 185 16.31 8.31 -11.52
N VAL A 186 16.12 8.28 -10.19
CA VAL A 186 15.12 9.12 -9.50
C VAL A 186 15.79 10.25 -8.69
N GLY A 187 17.04 10.07 -8.23
CA GLY A 187 17.78 11.08 -7.44
C GLY A 187 18.35 12.25 -8.26
N THR A 188 18.78 12.02 -9.51
CA THR A 188 19.42 13.07 -10.33
C THR A 188 18.43 14.06 -10.95
N LEU A 189 17.12 13.74 -10.94
CA LEU A 189 16.08 14.68 -11.37
C LEU A 189 15.57 15.56 -10.21
N PHE A 190 15.84 15.20 -8.96
CA PHE A 190 15.38 15.97 -7.80
C PHE A 190 16.32 17.13 -7.42
N SER A 191 17.62 17.03 -7.71
CA SER A 191 18.56 18.16 -7.51
C SER A 191 18.37 19.32 -8.50
N ALA A 192 17.60 19.14 -9.59
CA ALA A 192 17.33 20.20 -10.56
C ALA A 192 16.16 21.12 -10.16
N VAL A 193 15.41 20.80 -9.10
CA VAL A 193 14.18 21.54 -8.72
C VAL A 193 14.27 22.19 -7.33
N GLY A 194 15.44 22.17 -6.67
CA GLY A 194 15.69 23.00 -5.48
C GLY A 194 14.67 22.83 -4.35
N LEU A 195 14.16 21.63 -4.14
CA LEU A 195 13.22 21.32 -3.06
C LEU A 195 13.96 20.56 -1.96
N GLU A 196 14.26 21.28 -0.88
CA GLU A 196 14.66 20.70 0.40
C GLU A 196 13.53 19.79 0.92
N THR A 197 13.72 18.48 0.86
CA THR A 197 12.88 17.55 1.61
C THR A 197 13.63 17.15 2.86
N GLY A 198 13.15 17.67 3.99
CA GLY A 198 13.58 17.25 5.32
C GLY A 198 13.48 15.72 5.49
N ASN A 199 14.44 15.20 6.26
CA ASN A 199 14.45 13.84 6.77
C ASN A 199 13.11 13.52 7.45
N ILE A 200 12.24 12.78 6.76
CA ILE A 200 11.08 12.12 7.36
C ILE A 200 11.34 10.63 7.26
N PHE A 201 12.14 10.08 8.16
CA PHE A 201 12.00 8.72 8.68
C PHE A 201 12.83 8.62 9.97
N GLY A 202 12.34 9.31 11.00
CA GLY A 202 12.58 8.94 12.38
C GLY A 202 11.40 8.11 12.88
N SER A 203 11.65 6.88 13.29
CA SER A 203 10.99 6.14 14.39
C SER A 203 11.67 4.76 14.45
N GLN A 204 12.50 4.47 15.47
CA GLN A 204 12.10 4.12 16.84
C GLN A 204 11.51 2.71 16.91
N VAL A 205 12.31 1.75 17.41
CA VAL A 205 11.97 0.78 18.48
C VAL A 205 13.29 0.22 19.03
N MET A 206 13.34 0.14 20.37
CA MET A 206 14.26 -0.52 21.32
C MET A 206 15.39 -1.41 20.78
#